data_AF-A0A2E3DI65-F1
#
_entry.id   AF-A0A2E3DI65-F1
#
_cell.length_a   1.000
_cell.length_b   1.000
_cell.length_c   1.000
_cell.angle_alpha   90.00
_cell.angle_beta   90.00
_cell.angle_gamma   90.00
#
_symmetry.space_group_name_H-M   'P 1'
#
loop_
_entity.id
_entity.type
_entity.pdbx_description
1 polymer ?
#
loop_
_entity_poly.entity_id
_entity_poly.type
_entity_poly.pdbx_seq_one_letter_code
_entity_poly.pdbx_strand_id
1 'polypeptide(L)' 'MADIQIVGGCKKCGSDSMTCKYNFFAQGELEIHSWEHKCLDCGYRLTTAYRNDDEDLDFASETVDQCPYCGRQGNK' A
#
# COMPACT_ATOMS: atom_id res chain seq x y z
N MET A 1 -10.58 7.58 -7.47
CA MET A 1 -9.44 8.52 -7.38
C MET A 1 -8.40 7.84 -6.50
N ALA A 2 -7.13 7.73 -6.91
CA ALA A 2 -6.16 6.96 -6.13
C ALA A 2 -5.81 7.69 -4.81
N ASP A 3 -5.81 6.97 -3.68
CA ASP A 3 -5.59 7.54 -2.36
C ASP A 3 -4.08 7.68 -2.08
N ILE A 4 -3.50 8.82 -2.50
CA ILE A 4 -2.05 9.10 -2.44
C ILE A 4 -1.77 10.18 -1.40
N GLN A 5 -0.81 9.92 -0.50
CA GLN A 5 -0.33 10.90 0.50
C GLN A 5 1.20 10.88 0.59
N ILE A 6 1.80 12.01 0.95
CA ILE A 6 3.23 12.10 1.28
C ILE A 6 3.39 11.72 2.75
N VAL A 7 4.22 10.71 3.02
CA VAL A 7 4.48 10.16 4.36
C VAL A 7 5.91 10.39 4.84
N GLY A 8 6.80 10.82 3.95
CA GLY A 8 8.20 11.09 4.26
C GLY A 8 9.02 9.89 4.76
N GLY A 9 10.21 10.18 5.29
CA GLY A 9 11.04 9.16 5.95
C GLY A 9 11.53 8.02 5.03
N CYS A 10 12.00 8.32 3.82
CA CYS A 10 12.55 7.32 2.91
C CYS A 10 13.70 6.54 3.58
N LYS A 11 13.53 5.22 3.75
CA LYS A 11 14.55 4.35 4.38
C LYS A 11 15.89 4.28 3.63
N LYS A 12 15.91 4.61 2.34
CA LYS A 12 17.11 4.55 1.50
C LYS A 12 17.92 5.85 1.49
N CYS A 13 17.26 7.01 1.44
CA CYS A 13 17.95 8.30 1.27
C CYS A 13 17.60 9.35 2.33
N GLY A 14 16.69 9.05 3.25
CA GLY A 14 16.24 9.98 4.30
C GLY A 14 15.29 11.09 3.82
N SER A 15 14.94 11.14 2.53
CA SER A 15 14.05 12.17 2.00
C SER A 15 12.62 12.10 2.55
N ASP A 16 12.00 13.27 2.70
CA ASP A 16 10.60 13.49 3.04
C ASP A 16 9.64 13.37 1.84
N SER A 17 10.14 13.17 0.63
CA SER A 17 9.32 13.01 -0.58
C SER A 17 8.73 11.60 -0.77
N MET A 18 8.74 10.77 0.28
CA MET A 18 8.17 9.45 0.23
C MET A 18 6.64 9.54 0.10
N THR A 19 6.10 8.92 -0.93
CA THR A 19 4.65 8.81 -1.15
C THR A 19 4.17 7.43 -0.72
N CYS A 20 2.98 7.38 -0.14
CA CYS A 20 2.21 6.18 0.12
C CYS A 20 0.94 6.24 -0.74
N LYS A 21 0.71 5.20 -1.53
CA LYS A 21 -0.43 5.07 -2.42
C LYS A 21 -1.20 3.81 -2.06
N TYR A 22 -2.51 3.97 -1.89
CA TYR A 22 -3.45 2.87 -1.76
C TYR A 22 -4.32 2.77 -3.00
N ASN A 23 -4.53 1.55 -3.50
CA ASN A 23 -5.59 1.26 -4.46
C ASN A 23 -6.40 0.07 -3.97
N PHE A 24 -7.71 0.27 -3.97
CA PHE A 24 -8.71 -0.75 -3.77
C PHE A 24 -9.34 -1.13 -5.11
N PHE A 25 -9.48 -2.42 -5.36
CA PHE A 25 -10.21 -2.94 -6.51
C PHE A 25 -11.11 -4.08 -6.05
N ALA A 26 -12.40 -3.98 -6.39
CA ALA A 26 -13.37 -5.03 -6.13
C ALA A 26 -14.20 -5.28 -7.38
N GLN A 27 -14.28 -6.54 -7.81
CA GLN A 27 -15.12 -6.97 -8.93
C GLN A 27 -15.71 -8.35 -8.65
N GLY A 28 -17.02 -8.40 -8.46
CA GLY A 28 -17.70 -9.64 -8.07
C GLY A 28 -17.24 -10.08 -6.69
N GLU A 29 -16.71 -11.31 -6.60
CA GLU A 29 -16.13 -11.87 -5.37
C GLU A 29 -14.64 -11.57 -5.19
N LEU A 30 -13.97 -10.99 -6.19
CA LEU A 30 -12.54 -10.65 -6.12
C LEU A 30 -12.34 -9.29 -5.44
N GLU A 31 -11.53 -9.27 -4.39
CA GLU A 31 -11.12 -8.08 -3.66
C GLU A 31 -9.58 -7.98 -3.61
N ILE A 32 -9.06 -6.81 -3.96
CA ILE A 32 -7.63 -6.53 -4.02
C ILE A 32 -7.32 -5.22 -3.31
N HIS A 33 -6.42 -5.29 -2.32
CA HIS A 33 -5.83 -4.14 -1.65
C HIS A 33 -4.37 -4.01 -2.05
N SER A 34 -3.98 -2.88 -2.65
CA SER A 34 -2.60 -2.67 -3.09
C SER A 34 -2.00 -1.41 -2.48
N TRP A 35 -0.79 -1.58 -1.96
CA TRP A 35 -0.01 -0.56 -1.30
C TRP A 35 1.29 -0.32 -2.06
N GLU A 36 1.61 0.94 -2.29
CA GLU A 36 2.86 1.36 -2.88
C GLU A 36 3.49 2.48 -2.07
N HIS A 37 4.76 2.29 -1.75
CA HIS A 37 5.63 3.29 -1.17
C HIS A 37 6.65 3.71 -2.22
N LYS A 38 6.68 4.97 -2.64
CA LYS A 38 7.61 5.47 -3.66
C LYS A 38 8.28 6.78 -3.23
N CYS A 39 9.60 6.79 -3.19
CA CYS A 39 10.39 8.00 -3.01
C CYS A 39 10.56 8.72 -4.34
N LEU A 40 10.22 10.00 -4.38
CA LEU A 40 10.33 10.80 -5.60
C LEU A 40 11.77 11.26 -5.87
N ASP A 41 12.63 11.35 -4.84
CA ASP A 41 14.02 11.79 -5.00
C ASP A 41 14.99 10.68 -5.43
N CYS A 42 14.94 9.52 -4.76
CA CYS A 42 15.89 8.43 -5.03
C CYS A 42 15.31 7.24 -5.80
N GLY A 43 14.00 7.28 -6.10
CA GLY A 43 13.30 6.22 -6.82
C GLY A 43 13.08 4.92 -6.03
N TYR A 44 13.40 4.89 -4.74
CA TYR A 44 13.15 3.72 -3.88
C TYR A 44 11.66 3.39 -3.86
N ARG A 45 11.33 2.10 -4.02
CA ARG A 45 9.95 1.62 -4.10
C ARG A 45 9.75 0.34 -3.29
N LEU A 46 8.62 0.26 -2.59
CA LEU A 46 8.10 -0.93 -1.93
C LEU A 46 6.65 -1.13 -2.38
N THR A 47 6.24 -2.36 -2.65
CA THR A 47 4.87 -2.68 -3.08
C THR A 47 4.40 -3.97 -2.45
N THR A 48 3.18 -3.96 -1.92
CA THR A 48 2.49 -5.14 -1.39
C THR A 48 1.07 -5.13 -1.94
N ALA A 49 0.57 -6.30 -2.35
CA ALA A 49 -0.82 -6.47 -2.75
C ALA A 49 -1.39 -7.67 -2.02
N TYR A 50 -2.58 -7.50 -1.46
CA TYR A 50 -3.38 -8.53 -0.84
C TYR A 50 -4.54 -8.84 -1.77
N ARG A 51 -4.78 -10.12 -2.04
CA ARG A 51 -5.92 -10.58 -2.87
C ARG A 51 -6.66 -11.70 -2.14
N ASN A 52 -7.99 -11.62 -2.09
CA ASN A 52 -8.76 -12.57 -1.30
C ASN A 52 -8.84 -13.97 -1.94
N ASP A 53 -8.45 -14.08 -3.20
CA ASP A 53 -8.34 -15.35 -3.93
C ASP A 53 -6.97 -16.02 -3.78
N ASP A 54 -6.05 -15.41 -3.05
CA ASP A 54 -4.72 -15.96 -2.77
C ASP A 54 -4.81 -16.95 -1.59
N GLU A 55 -4.59 -18.25 -1.86
CA GLU A 55 -4.78 -19.31 -0.86
C GLU A 55 -3.80 -19.23 0.33
N ASP A 56 -2.67 -18.54 0.15
CA ASP A 56 -1.67 -18.32 1.19
C ASP A 56 -2.01 -17.12 2.10
N LEU A 57 -3.10 -16.41 1.81
CA LEU A 57 -3.46 -15.15 2.44
C LEU A 57 -4.81 -15.23 3.17
N ASP A 58 -4.76 -15.26 4.50
CA ASP A 58 -5.96 -15.16 5.32
C ASP A 58 -6.40 -13.69 5.48
N PHE A 59 -7.30 -13.26 4.60
CA PHE A 59 -7.88 -11.92 4.60
C PHE A 59 -8.52 -11.48 5.91
N ALA A 60 -9.03 -12.42 6.72
CA ALA A 60 -9.66 -12.08 8.00
C ALA A 60 -8.62 -11.78 9.10
N SER A 61 -7.42 -12.34 8.97
CA SER A 61 -6.31 -12.17 9.91
C SER A 61 -5.40 -11.00 9.54
N GLU A 62 -5.39 -10.59 8.27
CA GLU A 62 -4.52 -9.54 7.76
C GLU A 62 -5.16 -8.15 7.81
N THR A 63 -4.33 -7.14 8.07
CA THR A 63 -4.75 -5.72 8.01
C THR A 63 -4.58 -5.17 6.60
N VAL A 64 -5.32 -5.75 5.64
CA VAL A 64 -5.17 -5.49 4.20
C VAL A 64 -5.42 -4.02 3.81
N ASP A 65 -6.25 -3.33 4.58
CA ASP A 65 -6.60 -1.91 4.43
C ASP A 65 -5.68 -0.97 5.25
N GLN A 66 -4.59 -1.50 5.81
CA GLN A 66 -3.52 -0.75 6.45
C GLN A 66 -2.19 -0.92 5.70
N CYS A 67 -1.47 0.19 5.49
CA CYS A 67 -0.16 0.15 4.84
C CYS A 67 0.87 -0.58 5.71
N PRO A 68 1.52 -1.66 5.22
CA PRO A 68 2.50 -2.41 6.00
C PRO A 68 3.81 -1.63 6.25
N TYR A 69 4.01 -0.48 5.59
CA TYR A 69 5.25 0.28 5.67
C TYR A 69 5.19 1.51 6.58
N CYS A 70 4.03 2.15 6.68
CA CYS A 70 3.83 3.36 7.48
C CYS A 70 2.61 3.29 8.42
N GLY A 71 1.80 2.23 8.37
CA GLY A 71 0.62 2.06 9.22
C GLY A 71 -0.57 2.94 8.84
N ARG A 72 -0.51 3.66 7.72
CA ARG A 72 -1.62 4.48 7.21
C ARG A 72 -2.81 3.62 6.80
N GLN A 73 -4.03 4.04 7.16
CA GLN A 73 -5.26 3.40 6.68
C GLN A 73 -5.63 3.88 5.26
N GLY A 74 -6.09 2.95 4.43
CA GLY A 74 -6.53 3.23 3.07
C GLY A 74 -7.96 3.77 3.05
N ASN A 75 -8.22 4.75 2.18
CA ASN A 75 -9.59 5.16 1.87
C ASN A 75 -10.07 4.43 0.60
N LYS A 76 -11.08 3.58 0.77
CA LYS A 76 -11.74 2.79 -0.29
C LYS A 76 -12.81 3.58 -1.03
#